data_AF-A0A3A4SA91-F1
#
_entry.id   AF-A0A3A4SA91-F1
#
_cell.length_a   1.000
_cell.length_b   1.000
_cell.length_c   1.000
_cell.angle_alpha   90.00
_cell.angle_beta   90.00
_cell.angle_gamma   90.00
#
_symmetry.space_group_name_H-M   'P 1'
#
loop_
_entity.id
_entity.type
_entity.pdbx_description
1 polymer ?
#
loop_
_entity_poly.entity_id
_entity_poly.type
_entity_poly.pdbx_seq_one_letter_code
_entity_poly.pdbx_strand_id
1 'polypeptide(L)'
;MPNQSNLLIEFSKELFTFISSNIWQFIIILFLIICRESISDLVKRITNLKYRKGETEIGLEALLPVRIQEVDRSVSLEQEPIERDIKEIEIKEKKDKEIDWFSNMYSALDAGNIDEAKSIFRKYYAEETNNDERYNNESFYLYLIYTKGKERDALSELERLTEKASNETLMIKALFWLSLCYRESSNYKTEIALWEKTLPNLKISINQTNCLEYLAYALKSDQRSKEGLKLLIIRLQEVEADEEKLIIFKAIAALEKDLGNNLMSALCKDKAVQLNPDDHDLLFDAAYSQSEASLRPLSICNYSTLINLDRENSTALNNIGVCAAEQHLEIKAYNYYKQAMDLGSTLANANLGYKLLAGGFHMHAEELANKGLKEKDPHSNLYSLLSKINLEREAENKKWSEIKDKSALFQKNVRRYVDNYYNEEKKVEKLFSGNWFTKDGKEISANVNQNNINIKWTYTVGVLNPKEVEVNISGILKNKSAKIHYKTKPLGLQYALSLADWTKHKESECLSYLESDLLTWHLFSKNTDDDFELKLYRKPPNQYVTEDE
;
A
#
# COMPACT_ATOMS: atom_id res chain seq x y z
N MET A 1 -60.99 30.74 -3.96
CA MET A 1 -59.56 30.91 -3.64
C MET A 1 -58.78 29.89 -4.46
N PRO A 2 -58.00 30.30 -5.48
CA PRO A 2 -57.17 29.36 -6.22
C PRO A 2 -56.05 28.86 -5.32
N ASN A 3 -55.84 27.55 -5.35
CA ASN A 3 -54.93 26.80 -4.48
C ASN A 3 -53.49 27.30 -4.66
N GLN A 4 -52.88 27.89 -3.62
CA GLN A 4 -51.51 28.44 -3.66
C GLN A 4 -50.47 27.40 -4.12
N SER A 5 -50.75 26.10 -3.96
CA SER A 5 -49.86 25.03 -4.42
C SER A 5 -49.74 24.93 -5.95
N ASN A 6 -50.81 25.21 -6.71
CA ASN A 6 -50.75 25.17 -8.17
C ASN A 6 -49.96 26.35 -8.75
N LEU A 7 -50.01 27.51 -8.09
CA LEU A 7 -49.30 28.72 -8.52
C LEU A 7 -47.78 28.57 -8.34
N LEU A 8 -47.35 27.90 -7.27
CA LEU A 8 -45.93 27.55 -7.05
C LEU A 8 -45.43 26.51 -8.05
N ILE A 9 -46.27 25.54 -8.42
CA ILE A 9 -45.91 24.51 -9.40
C ILE A 9 -45.84 25.10 -10.81
N GLU A 10 -46.76 25.96 -11.22
CA GLU A 10 -46.70 26.66 -12.50
C GLU A 10 -45.51 27.64 -12.56
N PHE A 11 -45.26 28.40 -11.49
CA PHE A 11 -44.09 29.29 -11.43
C PHE A 11 -42.76 28.52 -11.52
N SER A 12 -42.65 27.38 -10.83
CA SER A 12 -41.45 26.54 -10.91
C SER A 12 -41.23 25.92 -12.29
N LYS A 13 -42.30 25.57 -13.02
CA LYS A 13 -42.20 25.12 -14.42
C LYS A 13 -41.74 26.22 -15.35
N GLU A 14 -42.31 27.42 -15.25
CA GLU A 14 -41.90 28.57 -16.07
C GLU A 14 -40.44 28.96 -15.79
N LEU A 15 -40.04 28.97 -14.51
CA LEU A 15 -38.67 29.24 -14.11
C LEU A 15 -37.69 28.18 -14.65
N PHE A 16 -38.05 26.89 -14.57
CA PHE A 16 -37.20 25.81 -15.08
C PHE A 16 -37.06 25.86 -16.61
N THR A 17 -38.13 26.18 -17.32
CA THR A 17 -38.14 26.33 -18.78
C THR A 17 -37.30 27.54 -19.21
N PHE A 18 -37.35 28.64 -18.46
CA PHE A 18 -36.51 29.82 -18.69
C PHE A 18 -35.01 29.54 -18.45
N ILE A 19 -34.68 28.88 -17.34
CA ILE A 19 -33.28 28.55 -17.01
C ILE A 19 -32.70 27.57 -18.03
N SER A 20 -33.43 26.51 -18.38
CA SER A 20 -32.96 25.53 -19.37
C SER A 20 -32.77 26.13 -20.77
N SER A 21 -33.67 27.00 -21.21
CA SER A 21 -33.57 27.64 -22.53
C SER A 21 -32.41 28.63 -22.64
N ASN A 22 -31.96 29.20 -21.52
CA ASN A 22 -30.88 30.20 -21.48
C ASN A 22 -29.63 29.70 -20.75
N ILE A 23 -29.52 28.39 -20.49
CA ILE A 23 -28.47 27.82 -19.63
C ILE A 23 -27.07 28.08 -20.20
N TRP A 24 -26.90 28.07 -21.52
CA TRP A 24 -25.64 28.39 -22.18
C TRP A 24 -25.24 29.87 -22.00
N GLN A 25 -26.21 30.79 -21.96
CA GLN A 25 -25.94 32.19 -21.68
C GLN A 25 -25.53 32.39 -20.21
N PHE A 26 -26.18 31.68 -19.28
CA PHE A 26 -25.77 31.68 -17.87
C PHE A 26 -24.39 31.05 -17.65
N ILE A 27 -24.07 29.98 -18.38
CA ILE A 27 -22.73 29.36 -18.34
C ILE A 27 -21.69 30.31 -18.92
N ILE A 28 -22.00 31.02 -20.01
CA ILE A 28 -21.09 32.02 -20.58
C ILE A 28 -20.90 33.20 -19.64
N ILE A 29 -21.97 33.72 -19.01
CA ILE A 29 -21.88 34.80 -18.03
C ILE A 29 -21.09 34.33 -16.81
N LEU A 30 -21.35 33.12 -16.30
CA LEU A 30 -20.63 32.54 -15.18
C LEU A 30 -19.16 32.30 -15.53
N PHE A 31 -18.86 31.83 -16.73
CA PHE A 31 -17.49 31.67 -17.24
C PHE A 31 -16.80 33.03 -17.38
N LEU A 32 -17.48 34.06 -17.88
CA LEU A 32 -16.95 35.42 -17.95
C LEU A 32 -16.75 36.05 -16.58
N ILE A 33 -17.53 35.66 -15.57
CA ILE A 33 -17.36 36.09 -14.16
C ILE A 33 -16.17 35.35 -13.52
N ILE A 34 -16.11 34.02 -13.65
CA ILE A 34 -15.06 33.17 -13.06
C ILE A 34 -13.70 33.47 -13.71
N CYS A 35 -13.68 33.62 -15.04
CA CYS A 35 -12.47 33.90 -15.79
C CYS A 35 -12.26 35.40 -16.03
N ARG A 36 -12.99 36.28 -15.33
CA ARG A 36 -12.92 37.74 -15.53
C ARG A 36 -11.50 38.26 -15.38
N GLU A 37 -10.80 37.82 -14.33
CA GLU A 37 -9.42 38.22 -14.06
C GLU A 37 -8.49 37.69 -15.16
N SER A 38 -8.59 36.40 -15.50
CA SER A 38 -7.78 35.77 -16.54
C SER A 38 -7.98 36.37 -17.93
N ILE A 39 -9.21 36.73 -18.30
CA ILE A 39 -9.56 37.36 -19.58
C ILE A 39 -9.08 38.82 -19.59
N SER A 40 -9.27 39.56 -18.50
CA SER A 40 -8.77 40.94 -18.35
C SER A 40 -7.24 40.98 -18.50
N ASP A 41 -6.56 40.06 -17.85
CA ASP A 41 -5.10 39.90 -17.95
C ASP A 41 -4.64 39.51 -19.35
N LEU A 42 -5.35 38.61 -20.02
CA LEU A 42 -5.05 38.26 -21.41
C LEU A 42 -5.22 39.48 -22.33
N VAL A 43 -6.30 40.24 -22.19
CA VAL A 43 -6.58 41.44 -22.99
C VAL A 43 -5.52 42.51 -22.79
N LYS A 44 -5.05 42.74 -21.56
CA LYS A 44 -3.96 43.67 -21.25
C LYS A 44 -2.61 43.26 -21.88
N ARG A 45 -2.40 41.95 -22.12
CA ARG A 45 -1.16 41.39 -22.66
C ARG A 45 -1.17 41.19 -24.18
N ILE A 46 -2.31 41.36 -24.85
CA ILE A 46 -2.37 41.29 -26.32
C ILE A 46 -1.61 42.50 -26.87
N THR A 47 -0.51 42.21 -27.55
CA THR A 47 0.33 43.25 -28.16
C THR A 47 0.04 43.41 -29.64
N ASN A 48 -0.50 42.38 -30.30
CA ASN A 48 -0.85 42.47 -31.72
C ASN A 48 -2.01 41.53 -32.09
N LEU A 49 -2.96 42.05 -32.86
CA LEU A 49 -4.08 41.29 -33.42
C LEU A 49 -3.97 41.30 -34.94
N LYS A 50 -3.64 40.16 -35.56
CA LYS A 50 -3.53 40.04 -37.01
C LYS A 50 -4.80 39.39 -37.57
N TYR A 51 -5.56 40.18 -38.33
CA TYR A 51 -6.73 39.70 -39.06
C TYR A 51 -6.51 39.87 -40.56
N ARG A 52 -6.69 38.79 -41.34
CA ARG A 52 -6.76 38.86 -42.79
C ARG A 52 -7.79 37.82 -43.29
N LYS A 53 -8.40 38.07 -44.44
CA LYS A 53 -9.56 37.32 -44.96
C LYS A 53 -9.33 36.92 -46.42
N GLY A 54 -9.63 35.66 -46.74
CA GLY A 54 -9.13 34.91 -47.89
C GLY A 54 -8.63 33.54 -47.38
N GLU A 55 -7.63 32.92 -48.01
CA GLU A 55 -6.93 31.75 -47.42
C GLU A 55 -6.11 32.16 -46.19
N THR A 56 -6.77 32.46 -45.07
CA THR A 56 -6.13 33.26 -44.02
C THR A 56 -6.37 32.82 -42.60
N GLU A 57 -5.25 32.94 -41.90
CA GLU A 57 -4.96 32.68 -40.51
C GLU A 57 -5.39 33.86 -39.62
N ILE A 58 -5.94 33.53 -38.45
CA ILE A 58 -6.20 34.47 -37.35
C ILE A 58 -5.11 34.22 -36.31
N GLY A 59 -4.25 35.21 -36.08
CA GLY A 59 -3.14 35.12 -35.13
C GLY A 59 -3.27 36.17 -34.03
N LEU A 60 -3.15 35.70 -32.78
CA LEU A 60 -3.11 36.53 -31.58
C LEU A 60 -1.71 36.42 -30.97
N GLU A 61 -0.95 37.52 -30.94
CA GLU A 61 0.34 37.58 -30.24
C GLU A 61 0.12 38.26 -28.88
N ALA A 62 0.46 37.55 -27.80
CA ALA A 62 0.40 38.06 -26.44
C ALA A 62 1.69 37.74 -25.69
N LEU A 63 2.14 38.66 -24.83
CA LEU A 63 3.32 38.45 -23.99
C LEU A 63 3.07 37.34 -22.95
N LEU A 64 4.12 36.58 -22.61
CA LEU A 64 4.07 35.55 -21.58
C LEU A 64 3.67 36.18 -20.22
N PRO A 65 2.81 35.51 -19.43
CA PRO A 65 2.35 36.04 -18.16
C PRO A 65 3.54 36.21 -17.20
N VAL A 66 3.79 37.44 -16.79
CA VAL A 66 4.71 37.74 -15.69
C VAL A 66 4.00 37.33 -14.39
N ARG A 67 4.53 36.31 -13.70
CA ARG A 67 4.01 35.85 -12.41
C ARG A 67 4.46 36.82 -11.31
N ILE A 68 3.72 37.91 -11.15
CA ILE A 68 3.82 38.79 -9.99
C ILE A 68 2.46 38.75 -9.29
N GLN A 69 2.45 38.26 -8.04
CA GLN A 69 1.32 38.43 -7.13
C GLN A 69 1.12 39.93 -6.89
N GLU A 70 0.04 40.50 -7.41
CA GLU A 70 -0.48 41.77 -6.91
C GLU A 70 -1.85 41.55 -6.28
N VAL A 71 -1.93 41.98 -5.03
CA VAL A 71 -3.11 42.16 -4.21
C VAL A 71 -3.95 43.28 -4.83
N ASP A 72 -5.20 43.00 -5.18
CA ASP A 72 -6.16 44.04 -5.58
C ASP A 72 -6.74 44.73 -4.34
N ARG A 73 -6.69 46.06 -4.32
CA ARG A 73 -7.42 46.89 -3.36
C ARG A 73 -8.70 47.37 -4.04
N SER A 74 -9.85 46.84 -3.59
CA SER A 74 -11.06 47.65 -3.50
C SER A 74 -12.00 47.16 -2.39
N VAL A 75 -12.03 47.88 -1.26
CA VAL A 75 -13.27 48.11 -0.50
C VAL A 75 -13.23 49.53 0.05
N SER A 76 -14.22 50.33 -0.32
CA SER A 76 -14.52 51.61 0.33
C SER A 76 -15.40 51.40 1.55
N LEU A 77 -14.89 51.90 2.68
CA LEU A 77 -15.56 52.54 3.81
C LEU A 77 -16.56 51.71 4.64
N GLU A 78 -16.01 51.05 5.67
CA GLU A 78 -16.28 51.38 7.07
C GLU A 78 -15.03 51.02 7.91
N GLN A 79 -14.64 51.91 8.82
CA GLN A 79 -13.37 51.93 9.59
C GLN A 79 -13.22 50.61 10.41
N GLU A 80 -12.18 49.78 10.32
CA GLU A 80 -10.73 49.94 10.58
C GLU A 80 -9.89 48.94 9.73
N PRO A 81 -8.94 49.35 8.85
CA PRO A 81 -8.13 48.37 8.06
C PRO A 81 -6.60 48.58 8.00
N ILE A 82 -6.00 49.62 8.58
CA ILE A 82 -4.58 49.94 8.30
C ILE A 82 -3.60 48.96 8.98
N GLU A 83 -3.96 48.38 10.12
CA GLU A 83 -3.04 47.56 10.93
C GLU A 83 -2.90 46.11 10.43
N ARG A 84 -3.91 45.59 9.69
CA ARG A 84 -3.90 44.22 9.15
C ARG A 84 -3.04 44.10 7.89
N ASP A 85 -3.17 45.06 6.96
CA ASP A 85 -2.36 45.13 5.73
C ASP A 85 -0.86 45.24 6.06
N ILE A 86 -0.49 46.04 7.07
CA ILE A 86 0.90 46.21 7.48
C ILE A 86 1.46 44.91 8.08
N LYS A 87 0.68 44.23 8.94
CA LYS A 87 1.07 42.93 9.51
C LYS A 87 1.24 41.85 8.44
N GLU A 88 0.36 41.77 7.45
CA GLU A 88 0.49 40.77 6.37
C GLU A 88 1.72 41.01 5.49
N ILE A 89 2.05 42.27 5.19
CA ILE A 89 3.25 42.63 4.42
C ILE A 89 4.51 42.32 5.24
N GLU A 90 4.54 42.68 6.53
CA GLU A 90 5.67 42.36 7.43
C GLU A 90 5.88 40.84 7.59
N ILE A 91 4.79 40.06 7.73
CA ILE A 91 4.86 38.59 7.81
C ILE A 91 5.41 37.99 6.52
N LYS A 92 4.97 38.49 5.35
CA LYS A 92 5.42 38.00 4.05
C LYS A 92 6.89 38.33 3.80
N GLU A 93 7.32 39.56 4.05
CA GLU A 93 8.73 39.95 3.93
C GLU A 93 9.63 39.17 4.90
N LYS A 94 9.16 38.93 6.12
CA LYS A 94 9.89 38.10 7.10
C LYS A 94 10.06 36.67 6.61
N LYS A 95 8.99 36.06 6.09
CA LYS A 95 9.02 34.69 5.56
C LYS A 95 9.91 34.57 4.32
N ASP A 96 9.87 35.54 3.41
CA ASP A 96 10.73 35.56 2.21
C ASP A 96 12.21 35.71 2.57
N LYS A 97 12.55 36.56 3.55
CA LYS A 97 13.93 36.70 4.06
C LYS A 97 14.42 35.43 4.76
N GLU A 98 13.58 34.82 5.59
CA GLU A 98 13.90 33.59 6.33
C GLU A 98 14.18 32.42 5.37
N ILE A 99 13.37 32.29 4.31
CA ILE A 99 13.55 31.28 3.26
C ILE A 99 14.85 31.53 2.47
N ASP A 100 15.24 32.78 2.24
CA ASP A 100 16.41 33.14 1.43
C ASP A 100 17.74 32.85 2.13
N TRP A 101 17.97 33.33 3.36
CA TRP A 101 19.25 33.09 4.03
C TRP A 101 19.44 31.61 4.39
N PHE A 102 18.39 30.95 4.87
CA PHE A 102 18.47 29.56 5.33
C PHE A 102 18.77 28.62 4.17
N SER A 103 18.00 28.68 3.08
CA SER A 103 18.18 27.78 1.93
C SER A 103 19.58 27.93 1.32
N ASN A 104 20.05 29.16 1.18
CA ASN A 104 21.38 29.45 0.61
C ASN A 104 22.50 28.98 1.54
N MET A 105 22.38 29.26 2.85
CA MET A 105 23.36 28.83 3.86
C MET A 105 23.41 27.30 3.98
N TYR A 106 22.25 26.63 4.00
CA TYR A 106 22.18 25.17 4.05
C TYR A 106 22.78 24.53 2.79
N SER A 107 22.50 25.09 1.61
CA SER A 107 23.09 24.63 0.34
C SER A 107 24.62 24.77 0.34
N ALA A 108 25.15 25.87 0.88
CA ALA A 108 26.58 26.07 1.04
C ALA A 108 27.21 25.04 1.99
N LEU A 109 26.55 24.72 3.11
CA LEU A 109 26.99 23.67 4.03
C LEU A 109 26.99 22.28 3.37
N ASP A 110 25.95 21.94 2.61
CA ASP A 110 25.88 20.66 1.88
C ASP A 110 26.94 20.57 0.77
N ALA A 111 27.33 21.69 0.17
CA ALA A 111 28.47 21.79 -0.75
C ALA A 111 29.84 21.76 -0.04
N GLY A 112 29.86 21.73 1.30
CA GLY A 112 31.08 21.76 2.11
C GLY A 112 31.75 23.14 2.21
N ASN A 113 31.09 24.21 1.75
CA ASN A 113 31.61 25.57 1.77
C ASN A 113 31.20 26.33 3.05
N ILE A 114 31.89 26.03 4.15
CA ILE A 114 31.55 26.57 5.47
C ILE A 114 31.75 28.10 5.53
N ASP A 115 32.79 28.64 4.90
CA ASP A 115 33.07 30.09 4.93
C ASP A 115 31.96 30.90 4.23
N GLU A 116 31.42 30.36 3.13
CA GLU A 116 30.27 30.94 2.44
C GLU A 116 29.02 30.88 3.32
N ALA A 117 28.73 29.74 3.93
CA ALA A 117 27.61 29.59 4.87
C ALA A 117 27.68 30.61 6.03
N LYS A 118 28.88 30.80 6.62
CA LYS A 118 29.14 31.82 7.65
C LYS A 118 28.94 33.23 7.13
N SER A 119 29.35 33.51 5.88
CA SER A 119 29.16 34.82 5.26
C SER A 119 27.68 35.15 5.05
N ILE A 120 26.90 34.18 4.57
CA ILE A 120 25.45 34.31 4.38
C ILE A 120 24.78 34.61 5.71
N PHE A 121 25.08 33.84 6.76
CA PHE A 121 24.50 34.08 8.08
C PHE A 121 24.91 35.43 8.67
N ARG A 122 26.19 35.84 8.54
CA ARG A 122 26.64 37.17 9.00
C ARG A 122 25.89 38.31 8.33
N LYS A 123 25.58 38.18 7.04
CA LYS A 123 24.77 39.16 6.31
C LYS A 123 23.35 39.22 6.89
N TYR A 124 22.68 38.08 7.03
CA TYR A 124 21.36 38.00 7.67
C TYR A 124 21.38 38.62 9.08
N TYR A 125 22.37 38.27 9.90
CA TYR A 125 22.49 38.74 11.27
C TYR A 125 22.60 40.27 11.37
N ALA A 126 23.30 40.91 10.42
CA ALA A 126 23.44 42.36 10.37
C ALA A 126 22.14 43.06 9.93
N GLU A 127 21.32 42.41 9.10
CA GLU A 127 20.09 42.94 8.53
C GLU A 127 18.86 42.71 9.43
N GLU A 128 18.83 41.63 10.22
CA GLU A 128 17.68 41.28 11.07
C GLU A 128 17.57 42.22 12.27
N THR A 129 16.52 43.04 12.33
CA THR A 129 16.32 44.03 13.41
C THR A 129 15.67 43.47 14.67
N ASN A 130 14.97 42.34 14.58
CA ASN A 130 14.30 41.71 15.70
C ASN A 130 15.29 40.87 16.52
N ASN A 131 15.57 41.30 17.75
CA ASN A 131 16.53 40.63 18.62
C ASN A 131 16.15 39.18 18.96
N ASP A 132 14.87 38.88 19.14
CA ASP A 132 14.40 37.54 19.48
C ASP A 132 14.53 36.59 18.28
N GLU A 133 14.19 37.09 17.09
CA GLU A 133 14.36 36.36 15.82
C GLU A 133 15.84 36.10 15.54
N ARG A 134 16.66 37.14 15.66
CA ARG A 134 18.11 37.06 15.51
C ARG A 134 18.70 36.02 16.47
N TYR A 135 18.29 36.03 17.74
CA TYR A 135 18.74 35.07 18.76
C TYR A 135 18.32 33.62 18.44
N ASN A 136 17.07 33.40 18.02
CA ASN A 136 16.58 32.07 17.66
C ASN A 136 17.33 31.51 16.43
N ASN A 137 17.53 32.35 15.41
CA ASN A 137 18.21 31.96 14.19
C ASN A 137 19.72 31.79 14.40
N GLU A 138 20.33 32.54 15.33
CA GLU A 138 21.71 32.29 15.79
C GLU A 138 21.84 30.93 16.49
N SER A 139 20.89 30.58 17.36
CA SER A 139 20.88 29.28 18.04
C SER A 139 20.80 28.12 17.04
N PHE A 140 19.89 28.22 16.06
CA PHE A 140 19.74 27.23 14.99
C PHE A 140 20.97 27.14 14.08
N TYR A 141 21.50 28.29 13.68
CA TYR A 141 22.72 28.39 12.87
C TYR A 141 23.90 27.69 13.57
N LEU A 142 24.11 27.92 14.86
CA LEU A 142 25.19 27.27 15.61
C LEU A 142 25.04 25.75 15.65
N TYR A 143 23.80 25.24 15.79
CA TYR A 143 23.52 23.81 15.66
C TYR A 143 23.91 23.26 14.27
N LEU A 144 23.60 23.97 13.18
CA LEU A 144 23.98 23.57 11.83
C LEU A 144 25.50 23.61 11.59
N ILE A 145 26.17 24.63 12.11
CA ILE A 145 27.64 24.72 12.04
C ILE A 145 28.30 23.57 12.80
N TYR A 146 27.78 23.19 13.96
CA TYR A 146 28.27 22.04 14.72
C TYR A 146 28.05 20.72 13.99
N THR A 147 26.83 20.47 13.50
CA THR A 147 26.44 19.17 12.93
C THR A 147 26.88 18.96 11.48
N LYS A 148 26.65 19.95 10.62
CA LYS A 148 26.97 19.91 9.18
C LYS A 148 28.35 20.51 8.89
N GLY A 149 28.65 21.67 9.48
CA GLY A 149 29.94 22.33 9.34
C GLY A 149 31.08 21.63 10.08
N LYS A 150 30.77 20.76 11.05
CA LYS A 150 31.74 20.00 11.87
C LYS A 150 32.69 20.88 12.68
N GLU A 151 32.31 22.12 12.97
CA GLU A 151 33.10 23.02 13.81
C GLU A 151 32.69 22.88 15.28
N ARG A 152 33.63 22.40 16.11
CA ARG A 152 33.35 22.09 17.51
C ARG A 152 33.13 23.33 18.37
N ASP A 153 33.74 24.45 18.01
CA ASP A 153 33.63 25.70 18.77
C ASP A 153 32.19 26.24 18.81
N ALA A 154 31.37 25.89 17.81
CA ALA A 154 29.96 26.27 17.77
C ALA A 154 29.14 25.70 18.93
N LEU A 155 29.55 24.55 19.48
CA LEU A 155 28.92 23.99 20.69
C LEU A 155 29.13 24.92 21.89
N SER A 156 30.37 25.34 22.13
CA SER A 156 30.70 26.24 23.24
C SER A 156 30.11 27.65 23.05
N GLU A 157 29.97 28.10 21.81
CA GLU A 157 29.27 29.36 21.51
C GLU A 157 27.77 29.25 21.80
N LEU A 158 27.15 28.12 21.46
CA LEU A 158 25.74 27.86 21.77
C LEU A 158 25.49 27.74 23.28
N GLU A 159 26.39 27.09 24.02
CA GLU A 159 26.36 27.05 25.49
C GLU A 159 26.37 28.48 26.07
N ARG A 160 27.31 29.33 25.61
CA ARG A 160 27.38 30.75 26.03
C ARG A 160 26.16 31.57 25.61
N LEU A 161 25.55 31.25 24.48
CA LEU A 161 24.34 31.92 24.02
C LEU A 161 23.18 31.65 24.99
N THR A 162 23.05 30.41 25.46
CA THR A 162 21.98 30.03 26.42
C THR A 162 22.07 30.81 27.74
N GLU A 163 23.28 31.15 28.19
CA GLU A 163 23.50 31.95 29.42
C GLU A 163 23.09 33.43 29.26
N LYS A 164 23.00 33.93 28.02
CA LYS A 164 22.68 35.32 27.68
C LYS A 164 21.21 35.54 27.31
N ALA A 165 20.38 34.51 27.38
CA ALA A 165 18.98 34.60 27.02
C ALA A 165 18.27 35.71 27.81
N SER A 166 17.52 36.57 27.13
CA SER A 166 16.82 37.70 27.77
C SER A 166 15.57 37.26 28.55
N ASN A 167 15.02 36.10 28.21
CA ASN A 167 13.85 35.52 28.85
C ASN A 167 13.87 33.98 28.78
N GLU A 168 13.01 33.37 29.59
CA GLU A 168 12.91 31.91 29.73
C GLU A 168 12.56 31.19 28.42
N THR A 169 11.69 31.77 27.59
CA THR A 169 11.27 31.15 26.32
C THR A 169 12.41 31.10 25.30
N LEU A 170 13.18 32.19 25.15
CA LEU A 170 14.37 32.18 24.32
C LEU A 170 15.44 31.22 24.85
N MET A 171 15.60 31.16 26.18
CA MET A 171 16.51 30.19 26.81
C MET A 171 16.13 28.75 26.43
N ILE A 172 14.86 28.36 26.55
CA ILE A 172 14.38 27.02 26.18
C ILE A 172 14.61 26.73 24.70
N LYS A 173 14.37 27.69 23.80
CA LYS A 173 14.63 27.53 22.37
C LYS A 173 16.12 27.31 22.06
N ALA A 174 17.02 28.04 22.72
CA ALA A 174 18.46 27.81 22.55
C ALA A 174 18.93 26.48 23.16
N LEU A 175 18.41 26.13 24.35
CA LEU A 175 18.67 24.85 24.99
C LEU A 175 18.18 23.67 24.16
N PHE A 176 17.08 23.82 23.40
CA PHE A 176 16.62 22.80 22.46
C PHE A 176 17.70 22.48 21.41
N TRP A 177 18.24 23.50 20.75
CA TRP A 177 19.32 23.32 19.77
C TRP A 177 20.58 22.72 20.41
N LEU A 178 20.93 23.16 21.62
CA LEU A 178 22.05 22.59 22.37
C LEU A 178 21.82 21.10 22.70
N SER A 179 20.60 20.74 23.11
CA SER A 179 20.22 19.37 23.40
C SER A 179 20.34 18.47 22.17
N LEU A 180 19.98 18.98 20.99
CA LEU A 180 20.15 18.26 19.73
C LEU A 180 21.64 18.06 19.41
N CYS A 181 22.52 19.03 19.68
CA CYS A 181 23.96 18.82 19.55
C CYS A 181 24.46 17.67 20.44
N TYR A 182 24.01 17.59 21.69
CA TYR A 182 24.35 16.49 22.58
C TYR A 182 23.81 15.16 22.05
N ARG A 183 22.57 15.13 21.55
CA ARG A 183 21.96 13.93 20.95
C ARG A 183 22.72 13.42 19.74
N GLU A 184 23.10 14.29 18.81
CA GLU A 184 23.90 13.95 17.62
C GLU A 184 25.27 13.37 18.01
N SER A 185 25.87 13.87 19.10
CA SER A 185 27.11 13.30 19.66
C SER A 185 26.91 12.07 20.53
N SER A 186 25.68 11.55 20.62
CA SER A 186 25.29 10.45 21.53
C SER A 186 25.59 10.71 23.02
N ASN A 187 25.70 11.98 23.42
CA ASN A 187 25.95 12.38 24.80
C ASN A 187 24.64 12.56 25.59
N TYR A 188 23.83 11.50 25.63
CA TYR A 188 22.49 11.52 26.21
C TYR A 188 22.48 11.86 27.70
N LYS A 189 23.51 11.47 28.45
CA LYS A 189 23.63 11.80 29.88
C LYS A 189 23.75 13.30 30.12
N THR A 190 24.54 14.00 29.30
CA THR A 190 24.65 15.46 29.37
C THR A 190 23.36 16.13 28.92
N GLU A 191 22.70 15.62 27.88
CA GLU A 191 21.38 16.09 27.43
C GLU A 191 20.32 15.97 28.55
N ILE A 192 20.25 14.82 29.23
CA ILE A 192 19.33 14.59 30.35
C ILE A 192 19.63 15.56 31.50
N ALA A 193 20.91 15.67 31.91
CA ALA A 193 21.31 16.56 32.99
C ALA A 193 21.02 18.03 32.69
N LEU A 194 21.12 18.44 31.41
CA LEU A 194 20.75 19.79 30.96
C LEU A 194 19.29 20.10 31.31
N TRP A 195 18.37 19.21 30.91
CA TRP A 195 16.94 19.41 31.13
C TRP A 195 16.53 19.23 32.60
N GLU A 196 17.09 18.24 33.30
CA GLU A 196 16.85 18.03 34.75
C GLU A 196 17.29 19.24 35.58
N LYS A 197 18.42 19.88 35.22
CA LYS A 197 18.89 21.10 35.88
C LYS A 197 18.04 22.33 35.52
N THR A 198 17.49 22.36 34.32
CA THR A 198 16.70 23.51 33.84
C THR A 198 15.31 23.54 34.45
N LEU A 199 14.62 22.40 34.49
CA LEU A 199 13.21 22.29 34.87
C LEU A 199 12.81 23.01 36.19
N PRO A 200 13.56 22.87 37.32
CA PRO A 200 13.18 23.49 38.58
C PRO A 200 13.20 25.03 38.58
N ASN A 201 13.87 25.63 37.59
CA ASN A 201 14.03 27.08 37.49
C ASN A 201 12.98 27.75 36.59
N LEU A 202 12.15 26.95 35.90
CA LEU A 202 11.15 27.44 34.96
C LEU A 202 9.88 27.89 35.70
N LYS A 203 9.38 29.07 35.34
CA LYS A 203 8.19 29.70 35.92
C LYS A 203 6.99 29.64 34.99
N ILE A 204 7.22 29.57 33.68
CA ILE A 204 6.14 29.59 32.68
C ILE A 204 5.70 28.14 32.42
N SER A 205 4.39 27.87 32.60
CA SER A 205 3.80 26.52 32.47
C SER A 205 4.15 25.84 31.14
N ILE A 206 3.94 26.52 30.01
CA ILE A 206 4.26 25.97 28.69
C ILE A 206 5.75 25.62 28.53
N ASN A 207 6.66 26.41 29.13
CA ASN A 207 8.09 26.12 29.10
C ASN A 207 8.45 24.89 29.96
N GLN A 208 7.77 24.68 31.10
CA GLN A 208 7.91 23.45 31.89
C GLN A 208 7.47 22.23 31.06
N THR A 209 6.35 22.34 30.35
CA THR A 209 5.86 21.27 29.46
C THR A 209 6.84 20.98 28.32
N ASN A 210 7.35 21.99 27.63
CA ASN A 210 8.38 21.84 26.59
C ASN A 210 9.67 21.19 27.14
N CYS A 211 10.13 21.64 28.31
CA CYS A 211 11.31 21.06 28.96
C CYS A 211 11.11 19.57 29.28
N LEU A 212 9.91 19.18 29.74
CA LEU A 212 9.58 17.78 30.01
C LEU A 212 9.45 16.94 28.74
N GLU A 213 8.91 17.50 27.66
CA GLU A 213 8.93 16.85 26.33
C GLU A 213 10.38 16.55 25.91
N TYR A 214 11.27 17.56 25.94
CA TYR A 214 12.65 17.37 25.52
C TYR A 214 13.42 16.40 26.42
N LEU A 215 13.20 16.47 27.75
CA LEU A 215 13.74 15.49 28.69
C LEU A 215 13.23 14.07 28.38
N ALA A 216 11.95 13.91 28.05
CA ALA A 216 11.39 12.61 27.68
C ALA A 216 12.02 12.04 26.40
N TYR A 217 12.30 12.87 25.39
CA TYR A 217 13.02 12.43 24.20
C TYR A 217 14.50 12.10 24.46
N ALA A 218 15.16 12.84 25.36
CA ALA A 218 16.52 12.52 25.80
C ALA A 218 16.56 11.17 26.53
N LEU A 219 15.61 10.93 27.45
CA LEU A 219 15.43 9.66 28.14
C LEU A 219 15.12 8.52 27.17
N LYS A 220 14.28 8.75 26.15
CA LYS A 220 14.02 7.79 25.08
C LYS A 220 15.32 7.41 24.35
N SER A 221 16.15 8.39 24.02
CA SER A 221 17.45 8.16 23.34
C SER A 221 18.43 7.37 24.22
N ASP A 222 18.35 7.54 25.55
CA ASP A 222 19.09 6.75 26.56
C ASP A 222 18.40 5.42 26.94
N GLN A 223 17.40 4.96 26.17
CA GLN A 223 16.64 3.72 26.40
C GLN A 223 15.85 3.68 27.73
N ARG A 224 15.51 4.85 28.27
CA ARG A 224 14.77 5.06 29.53
C ARG A 224 13.36 5.62 29.29
N SER A 225 12.70 5.19 28.22
CA SER A 225 11.37 5.66 27.80
C SER A 225 10.30 5.55 28.90
N LYS A 226 10.38 4.55 29.79
CA LYS A 226 9.45 4.42 30.93
C LYS A 226 9.53 5.58 31.91
N GLU A 227 10.73 6.14 32.12
CA GLU A 227 10.92 7.28 33.03
C GLU A 227 10.33 8.55 32.41
N GLY A 228 10.62 8.80 31.14
CA GLY A 228 10.04 9.93 30.40
C GLY A 228 8.51 9.86 30.37
N LEU A 229 7.95 8.67 30.17
CA LEU A 229 6.49 8.45 30.15
C LEU A 229 5.87 8.80 31.51
N LYS A 230 6.51 8.38 32.61
CA LYS A 230 6.03 8.71 33.97
C LYS A 230 6.01 10.22 34.22
N LEU A 231 7.05 10.94 33.79
CA LEU A 231 7.12 12.40 33.92
C LEU A 231 5.99 13.10 33.15
N LEU A 232 5.74 12.67 31.92
CA LEU A 232 4.69 13.24 31.08
C LEU A 232 3.28 12.93 31.60
N ILE A 233 3.04 11.74 32.16
CA ILE A 233 1.75 11.39 32.78
C ILE A 233 1.46 12.28 33.99
N ILE A 234 2.47 12.55 34.83
CA ILE A 234 2.32 13.47 35.96
C ILE A 234 1.99 14.87 35.43
N ARG A 235 2.75 15.36 34.45
CA ARG A 235 2.50 16.68 33.87
C ARG A 235 1.10 16.81 33.26
N LEU A 236 0.61 15.76 32.60
CA LEU A 236 -0.73 15.72 32.01
C LEU A 236 -1.84 15.96 33.05
N GLN A 237 -1.63 15.57 34.31
CA GLN A 237 -2.59 15.77 35.40
C GLN A 237 -2.57 17.20 35.95
N GLU A 238 -1.53 17.98 35.67
CA GLU A 238 -1.33 19.34 36.18
C GLU A 238 -1.80 20.42 35.20
N VAL A 239 -1.81 20.11 33.90
CA VAL A 239 -2.10 21.09 32.84
C VAL A 239 -3.56 21.05 32.43
N GLU A 240 -4.14 22.23 32.21
CA GLU A 240 -5.49 22.35 31.66
C GLU A 240 -5.54 22.82 30.22
N ALA A 241 -4.54 23.59 29.78
CA ALA A 241 -4.48 24.16 28.45
C ALA A 241 -4.33 23.08 27.36
N ASP A 242 -5.12 23.19 26.30
CA ASP A 242 -5.10 22.24 25.19
C ASP A 242 -3.76 22.23 24.44
N GLU A 243 -3.08 23.38 24.34
CA GLU A 243 -1.73 23.50 23.77
C GLU A 243 -0.71 22.63 24.53
N GLU A 244 -0.74 22.66 25.87
CA GLU A 244 0.15 21.84 26.69
C GLU A 244 -0.22 20.35 26.60
N LYS A 245 -1.52 20.03 26.65
CA LYS A 245 -2.03 18.65 26.48
C LYS A 245 -1.61 18.09 25.13
N LEU A 246 -1.65 18.89 24.07
CA LEU A 246 -1.26 18.49 22.71
C LEU A 246 0.22 18.06 22.67
N ILE A 247 1.12 18.89 23.22
CA ILE A 247 2.55 18.58 23.32
C ILE A 247 2.76 17.26 24.07
N ILE A 248 2.09 17.10 25.21
CA ILE A 248 2.23 15.92 26.06
C ILE A 248 1.72 14.66 25.34
N PHE A 249 0.56 14.69 24.69
CA PHE A 249 0.04 13.52 23.97
C PHE A 249 0.92 13.11 22.78
N LYS A 250 1.52 14.08 22.06
CA LYS A 250 2.51 13.79 21.01
C LYS A 250 3.74 13.09 21.58
N ALA A 251 4.28 13.60 22.69
CA ALA A 251 5.44 13.01 23.35
C ALA A 251 5.15 11.61 23.92
N ILE A 252 4.01 11.43 24.61
CA ILE A 252 3.54 10.12 25.09
C ILE A 252 3.41 9.14 23.92
N ALA A 253 2.80 9.55 22.80
CA ALA A 253 2.64 8.68 21.64
C ALA A 253 3.99 8.18 21.10
N ALA A 254 5.00 9.04 21.06
CA ALA A 254 6.35 8.66 20.63
C ALA A 254 7.01 7.65 21.60
N LEU A 255 6.85 7.85 22.91
CA LEU A 255 7.39 6.96 23.93
C LEU A 255 6.66 5.61 23.99
N GLU A 256 5.33 5.60 23.83
CA GLU A 256 4.54 4.36 23.75
C GLU A 256 4.96 3.52 22.52
N LYS A 257 5.21 4.16 21.38
CA LYS A 257 5.74 3.48 20.19
C LYS A 257 7.11 2.85 20.46
N ASP A 258 7.99 3.58 21.13
CA ASP A 258 9.33 3.11 21.51
C ASP A 258 9.28 1.89 22.44
N LEU A 259 8.29 1.86 23.34
CA LEU A 259 8.01 0.74 24.23
C LEU A 259 7.30 -0.44 23.55
N GLY A 260 6.98 -0.35 22.25
CA GLY A 260 6.27 -1.37 21.48
C GLY A 260 4.74 -1.34 21.62
N ASN A 261 4.19 -0.35 22.33
CA ASN A 261 2.76 -0.19 22.58
C ASN A 261 2.08 0.57 21.43
N ASN A 262 2.09 -0.01 20.23
CA ASN A 262 1.56 0.62 19.00
C ASN A 262 0.09 1.06 19.13
N LEU A 263 -0.72 0.29 19.87
CA LEU A 263 -2.12 0.64 20.15
C LEU A 263 -2.22 1.97 20.91
N MET A 264 -1.48 2.11 22.02
CA MET A 264 -1.55 3.32 22.84
C MET A 264 -0.95 4.52 22.10
N SER A 265 0.14 4.30 21.35
CA SER A 265 0.70 5.34 20.48
C SER A 265 -0.35 5.91 19.51
N ALA A 266 -1.10 5.04 18.82
CA ALA A 266 -2.14 5.44 17.89
C ALA A 266 -3.31 6.19 18.57
N LEU A 267 -3.71 5.78 19.77
CA LEU A 267 -4.77 6.43 20.54
C LEU A 267 -4.33 7.80 21.09
N CYS A 268 -3.08 7.95 21.54
CA CYS A 268 -2.54 9.24 21.94
C CYS A 268 -2.42 10.21 20.77
N LYS A 269 -2.07 9.73 19.57
CA LYS A 269 -2.12 10.55 18.35
C LYS A 269 -3.54 11.01 18.00
N ASP A 270 -4.53 10.13 18.14
CA ASP A 270 -5.94 10.50 17.96
C ASP A 270 -6.37 11.60 18.95
N LYS A 271 -5.92 11.47 20.20
CA LYS A 271 -6.17 12.48 21.22
C LYS A 271 -5.49 13.81 20.91
N ALA A 272 -4.30 13.79 20.30
CA ALA A 272 -3.64 14.99 19.79
C ALA A 272 -4.43 15.64 18.64
N VAL A 273 -4.96 14.85 17.69
CA VAL A 273 -5.85 15.34 16.63
C VAL A 273 -7.10 16.02 17.22
N GLN A 274 -7.69 15.48 18.28
CA GLN A 274 -8.84 16.13 18.92
C GLN A 274 -8.52 17.56 19.41
N LEU A 275 -7.29 17.80 19.88
CA LEU A 275 -6.85 19.08 20.41
C LEU A 275 -6.46 20.07 19.30
N ASN A 276 -6.12 19.58 18.11
CA ASN A 276 -5.83 20.39 16.94
C ASN A 276 -6.34 19.70 15.65
N PRO A 277 -7.67 19.78 15.38
CA PRO A 277 -8.31 18.96 14.34
C PRO A 277 -8.03 19.41 12.91
N ASP A 278 -7.45 20.60 12.71
CA ASP A 278 -7.15 21.16 11.38
C ASP A 278 -5.70 20.90 10.95
N ASP A 279 -4.90 20.25 11.80
CA ASP A 279 -3.50 19.92 11.53
C ASP A 279 -3.40 18.70 10.62
N HIS A 280 -2.92 18.93 9.40
CA HIS A 280 -2.88 17.93 8.34
C HIS A 280 -1.89 16.82 8.65
N ASP A 281 -0.75 17.16 9.25
CA ASP A 281 0.30 16.20 9.60
C ASP A 281 -0.16 15.33 10.76
N LEU A 282 -0.81 15.91 11.78
CA LEU A 282 -1.38 15.13 12.89
C LEU A 282 -2.48 14.18 12.41
N LEU A 283 -3.39 14.64 11.53
CA LEU A 283 -4.43 13.79 10.95
C LEU A 283 -3.81 12.61 10.18
N PHE A 284 -2.82 12.88 9.34
CA PHE A 284 -2.14 11.84 8.57
C PHE A 284 -1.41 10.85 9.48
N ASP A 285 -0.62 11.35 10.42
CA ASP A 285 0.19 10.53 11.33
C ASP A 285 -0.66 9.67 12.27
N ALA A 286 -1.79 10.21 12.74
CA ALA A 286 -2.77 9.46 13.52
C ALA A 286 -3.41 8.37 12.66
N ALA A 287 -3.92 8.73 11.48
CA ALA A 287 -4.58 7.79 10.57
C ALA A 287 -3.65 6.64 10.13
N TYR A 288 -2.39 6.95 9.83
CA TYR A 288 -1.38 5.97 9.48
C TYR A 288 -1.08 5.04 10.66
N SER A 289 -0.81 5.61 11.85
CA SER A 289 -0.55 4.81 13.05
C SER A 289 -1.73 3.92 13.44
N GLN A 290 -2.96 4.37 13.20
CA GLN A 290 -4.19 3.62 13.43
C GLN A 290 -4.35 2.47 12.44
N SER A 291 -4.00 2.66 11.17
CA SER A 291 -3.96 1.59 10.17
C SER A 291 -3.00 0.47 10.58
N GLU A 292 -1.79 0.84 11.01
CA GLU A 292 -0.77 -0.11 11.50
C GLU A 292 -1.23 -0.83 12.78
N ALA A 293 -1.94 -0.13 13.67
CA ALA A 293 -2.49 -0.70 14.90
C ALA A 293 -3.84 -1.43 14.70
N SER A 294 -4.29 -1.63 13.46
CA SER A 294 -5.59 -2.24 13.13
C SER A 294 -6.83 -1.50 13.70
N LEU A 295 -6.70 -0.23 14.04
CA LEU A 295 -7.78 0.67 14.46
C LEU A 295 -8.49 1.29 13.25
N ARG A 296 -9.04 0.43 12.38
CA ARG A 296 -9.58 0.81 11.08
C ARG A 296 -10.64 1.93 11.13
N PRO A 297 -11.62 1.94 12.05
CA PRO A 297 -12.62 3.01 12.10
C PRO A 297 -12.02 4.40 12.35
N LEU A 298 -11.00 4.50 13.21
CA LEU A 298 -10.32 5.76 13.49
C LEU A 298 -9.47 6.21 12.30
N SER A 299 -8.75 5.27 11.68
CA SER A 299 -7.96 5.56 10.47
C SER A 299 -8.82 6.13 9.34
N ILE A 300 -9.99 5.52 9.11
CA ILE A 300 -10.96 6.03 8.12
C ILE A 300 -11.47 7.42 8.52
N CYS A 301 -11.77 7.66 9.80
CA CYS A 301 -12.22 8.96 10.29
C CYS A 301 -11.19 10.05 9.99
N ASN A 302 -9.94 9.85 10.41
CA ASN A 302 -8.87 10.84 10.27
C ASN A 302 -8.45 11.05 8.81
N TYR A 303 -8.33 9.99 7.99
CA TYR A 303 -8.10 10.18 6.56
C TYR A 303 -9.27 10.89 5.86
N SER A 304 -10.52 10.61 6.25
CA SER A 304 -11.68 11.30 5.68
C SER A 304 -11.67 12.79 6.02
N THR A 305 -11.35 13.15 7.26
CA THR A 305 -11.19 14.55 7.68
C THR A 305 -10.06 15.21 6.90
N LEU A 306 -8.89 14.57 6.79
CA LEU A 306 -7.77 15.09 6.01
C LEU A 306 -8.14 15.33 4.55
N ILE A 307 -8.82 14.39 3.89
CA ILE A 307 -9.25 14.54 2.49
C ILE A 307 -10.31 15.64 2.33
N ASN A 308 -11.12 15.89 3.35
CA ASN A 308 -12.08 17.00 3.33
C ASN A 308 -11.38 18.36 3.39
N LEU A 309 -10.29 18.46 4.15
CA LEU A 309 -9.46 19.67 4.27
C LEU A 309 -8.53 19.86 3.06
N ASP A 310 -7.93 18.78 2.58
CA ASP A 310 -7.01 18.73 1.45
C ASP A 310 -7.39 17.59 0.49
N ARG A 311 -8.20 17.96 -0.51
CA ARG A 311 -8.72 17.02 -1.52
C ARG A 311 -7.65 16.50 -2.49
N GLU A 312 -6.49 17.17 -2.55
CA GLU A 312 -5.39 16.83 -3.45
C GLU A 312 -4.30 16.01 -2.75
N ASN A 313 -4.53 15.60 -1.50
CA ASN A 313 -3.62 14.73 -0.76
C ASN A 313 -3.60 13.31 -1.32
N SER A 314 -2.75 13.08 -2.33
CA SER A 314 -2.65 11.80 -3.04
C SER A 314 -2.25 10.64 -2.12
N THR A 315 -1.44 10.91 -1.09
CA THR A 315 -1.01 9.91 -0.10
C THR A 315 -2.16 9.48 0.80
N ALA A 316 -2.93 10.43 1.32
CA ALA A 316 -4.13 10.14 2.13
C ALA A 316 -5.18 9.39 1.31
N LEU A 317 -5.41 9.80 0.05
CA LEU A 317 -6.30 9.12 -0.89
C LEU A 317 -5.87 7.67 -1.13
N ASN A 318 -4.56 7.41 -1.34
CA ASN A 318 -4.06 6.04 -1.45
C ASN A 318 -4.34 5.23 -0.18
N ASN A 319 -4.04 5.79 0.99
CA ASN A 319 -4.14 5.05 2.25
C ASN A 319 -5.60 4.80 2.70
N ILE A 320 -6.53 5.73 2.44
CA ILE A 320 -7.95 5.46 2.65
C ILE A 320 -8.48 4.42 1.65
N GLY A 321 -7.89 4.35 0.45
CA GLY A 321 -8.13 3.28 -0.51
C GLY A 321 -7.74 1.90 0.04
N VAL A 322 -6.60 1.81 0.74
CA VAL A 322 -6.19 0.60 1.48
C VAL A 322 -7.20 0.26 2.56
N CYS A 323 -7.60 1.24 3.38
CA CYS A 323 -8.61 1.01 4.42
C CYS A 323 -9.94 0.49 3.84
N ALA A 324 -10.40 1.06 2.72
CA ALA A 324 -11.61 0.63 2.05
C ALA A 324 -11.49 -0.81 1.50
N ALA A 325 -10.33 -1.16 0.93
CA ALA A 325 -10.07 -2.49 0.39
C ALA A 325 -10.09 -3.57 1.48
N GLU A 326 -9.55 -3.27 2.67
CA GLU A 326 -9.56 -4.18 3.82
C GLU A 326 -10.96 -4.36 4.42
N GLN A 327 -11.87 -3.41 4.18
CA GLN A 327 -13.29 -3.55 4.50
C GLN A 327 -14.11 -4.21 3.38
N HIS A 328 -13.44 -4.77 2.36
CA HIS A 328 -14.06 -5.37 1.18
C HIS A 328 -14.96 -4.40 0.39
N LEU A 329 -14.69 -3.09 0.49
CA LEU A 329 -15.41 -2.04 -0.25
C LEU A 329 -14.68 -1.73 -1.56
N GLU A 330 -14.61 -2.71 -2.45
CA GLU A 330 -13.76 -2.66 -3.66
C GLU A 330 -14.04 -1.46 -4.57
N ILE A 331 -15.30 -1.05 -4.72
CA ILE A 331 -15.67 0.14 -5.51
C ILE A 331 -15.09 1.42 -4.88
N LYS A 332 -15.14 1.54 -3.54
CA LYS A 332 -14.57 2.68 -2.84
C LYS A 332 -13.06 2.70 -2.93
N ALA A 333 -12.43 1.54 -2.71
CA ALA A 333 -10.98 1.40 -2.87
C ALA A 333 -10.52 1.80 -4.27
N TYR A 334 -11.18 1.28 -5.31
CA TYR A 334 -10.92 1.66 -6.71
C TYR A 334 -11.00 3.17 -6.90
N ASN A 335 -12.08 3.81 -6.45
CA ASN A 335 -12.28 5.25 -6.64
C ASN A 335 -11.21 6.10 -5.94
N TYR A 336 -10.76 5.69 -4.75
CA TYR A 336 -9.71 6.38 -4.02
C TYR A 336 -8.34 6.19 -4.65
N TYR A 337 -7.97 4.96 -5.03
CA TYR A 337 -6.72 4.72 -5.76
C TYR A 337 -6.69 5.45 -7.10
N LYS A 338 -7.83 5.49 -7.80
CA LYS A 338 -7.95 6.21 -9.07
C LYS A 338 -7.70 7.71 -8.89
N GLN A 339 -8.31 8.33 -7.87
CA GLN A 339 -8.05 9.74 -7.54
C GLN A 339 -6.58 9.99 -7.15
N ALA A 340 -6.01 9.14 -6.30
CA ALA A 340 -4.59 9.24 -5.92
C ALA A 340 -3.65 9.11 -7.14
N MET A 341 -3.94 8.19 -8.05
CA MET A 341 -3.20 8.03 -9.32
C MET A 341 -3.33 9.26 -10.21
N ASP A 342 -4.52 9.85 -10.32
CA ASP A 342 -4.74 11.05 -11.14
C ASP A 342 -3.97 12.27 -10.58
N LEU A 343 -3.59 12.22 -9.30
CA LEU A 343 -2.70 13.17 -8.62
C LEU A 343 -1.22 12.72 -8.61
N GLY A 344 -0.85 11.72 -9.42
CA GLY A 344 0.54 11.29 -9.61
C GLY A 344 1.06 10.23 -8.63
N SER A 345 0.20 9.63 -7.79
CA SER A 345 0.64 8.57 -6.87
C SER A 345 0.98 7.26 -7.61
N THR A 346 2.27 6.99 -7.76
CA THR A 346 2.76 5.74 -8.38
C THR A 346 2.53 4.51 -7.48
N LEU A 347 2.41 4.70 -6.17
CA LEU A 347 1.98 3.64 -5.25
C LEU A 347 0.51 3.25 -5.50
N ALA A 348 -0.37 4.22 -5.75
CA ALA A 348 -1.76 3.94 -6.07
C ALA A 348 -1.90 3.14 -7.39
N ASN A 349 -1.02 3.39 -8.38
CA ASN A 349 -0.96 2.57 -9.60
C ASN A 349 -0.71 1.11 -9.28
N ALA A 350 0.26 0.83 -8.39
CA ALA A 350 0.57 -0.54 -7.98
C ALA A 350 -0.61 -1.19 -7.23
N ASN A 351 -1.20 -0.48 -6.27
CA ASN A 351 -2.34 -0.97 -5.49
C ASN A 351 -3.56 -1.29 -6.36
N LEU A 352 -3.89 -0.40 -7.30
CA LEU A 352 -4.95 -0.64 -8.27
C LEU A 352 -4.59 -1.78 -9.23
N GLY A 353 -3.33 -1.86 -9.68
CA GLY A 353 -2.84 -2.93 -10.54
C GLY A 353 -2.96 -4.31 -9.90
N TYR A 354 -2.66 -4.46 -8.60
CA TYR A 354 -2.89 -5.71 -7.87
C TYR A 354 -4.37 -6.10 -7.82
N LYS A 355 -5.28 -5.12 -7.66
CA LYS A 355 -6.73 -5.37 -7.68
C LYS A 355 -7.21 -5.81 -9.07
N LEU A 356 -6.68 -5.21 -10.13
CA LEU A 356 -6.98 -5.60 -11.51
C LEU A 356 -6.46 -7.00 -11.82
N LEU A 357 -5.24 -7.33 -11.40
CA LEU A 357 -4.65 -8.66 -11.56
C LEU A 357 -5.51 -9.72 -10.84
N ALA A 358 -5.92 -9.46 -9.60
CA ALA A 358 -6.80 -10.36 -8.85
C ALA A 358 -8.16 -10.58 -9.56
N GLY A 359 -8.62 -9.60 -10.33
CA GLY A 359 -9.82 -9.71 -11.18
C GLY A 359 -9.58 -10.37 -12.55
N GLY A 360 -8.37 -10.83 -12.86
CA GLY A 360 -7.99 -11.41 -14.16
C GLY A 360 -7.65 -10.37 -15.24
N PHE A 361 -7.70 -9.08 -14.93
CA PHE A 361 -7.42 -7.98 -15.87
C PHE A 361 -5.92 -7.69 -16.00
N HIS A 362 -5.11 -8.72 -16.23
CA HIS A 362 -3.64 -8.62 -16.22
C HIS A 362 -3.09 -7.57 -17.20
N MET A 363 -3.69 -7.42 -18.40
CA MET A 363 -3.27 -6.40 -19.37
C MET A 363 -3.42 -4.98 -18.82
N HIS A 364 -4.55 -4.68 -18.16
CA HIS A 364 -4.78 -3.37 -17.56
C HIS A 364 -3.86 -3.15 -16.35
N ALA A 365 -3.60 -4.20 -15.56
CA ALA A 365 -2.64 -4.14 -14.46
C ALA A 365 -1.21 -3.83 -14.95
N GLU A 366 -0.79 -4.47 -16.04
CA GLU A 366 0.50 -4.24 -16.69
C GLU A 366 0.61 -2.84 -17.29
N GLU A 367 -0.45 -2.34 -17.94
CA GLU A 367 -0.52 -0.96 -18.44
C GLU A 367 -0.36 0.07 -17.32
N LEU A 368 -1.04 -0.11 -16.19
CA LEU A 368 -0.89 0.77 -15.02
C LEU A 368 0.53 0.74 -14.45
N ALA A 369 1.13 -0.45 -14.34
CA ALA A 369 2.49 -0.59 -13.85
C ALA A 369 3.48 0.14 -14.77
N ASN A 370 3.40 -0.12 -16.06
CA ASN A 370 4.26 0.51 -17.08
C ASN A 370 4.05 2.02 -17.18
N LYS A 371 2.83 2.52 -16.98
CA LYS A 371 2.56 3.96 -16.89
C LYS A 371 3.27 4.55 -15.66
N GLY A 372 3.11 3.93 -14.49
CA GLY A 372 3.73 4.40 -13.25
C GLY A 372 5.26 4.42 -13.31
N LEU A 373 5.88 3.47 -14.02
CA LEU A 373 7.33 3.40 -14.19
C LEU A 373 7.92 4.53 -15.04
N LYS A 374 7.09 5.29 -15.78
CA LYS A 374 7.52 6.45 -16.58
C LYS A 374 7.54 7.76 -15.79
N GLU A 375 7.01 7.76 -14.57
CA GLU A 375 7.00 8.94 -13.71
C GLU A 375 8.39 9.22 -13.13
N LYS A 376 8.62 10.45 -12.65
CA LYS A 376 9.94 10.90 -12.15
C LYS A 376 10.46 10.07 -10.96
N ASP A 377 9.55 9.62 -10.10
CA ASP A 377 9.87 8.83 -8.91
C ASP A 377 8.90 7.63 -8.76
N PRO A 378 9.17 6.54 -9.48
CA PRO A 378 8.30 5.37 -9.49
C PRO A 378 8.44 4.54 -8.22
N HIS A 379 7.32 4.25 -7.56
CA HIS A 379 7.30 3.39 -6.38
C HIS A 379 7.74 1.96 -6.72
N SER A 380 8.57 1.35 -5.86
CA SER A 380 9.17 0.02 -6.06
C SER A 380 8.15 -1.11 -6.29
N ASN A 381 6.98 -1.02 -5.65
CA ASN A 381 5.86 -1.97 -5.83
C ASN A 381 5.42 -2.16 -7.29
N LEU A 382 5.70 -1.23 -8.21
CA LEU A 382 5.39 -1.40 -9.63
C LEU A 382 6.20 -2.55 -10.25
N TYR A 383 7.47 -2.70 -9.88
CA TYR A 383 8.30 -3.83 -10.31
C TYR A 383 7.81 -5.14 -9.71
N SER A 384 7.42 -5.13 -8.43
CA SER A 384 6.82 -6.29 -7.76
C SER A 384 5.52 -6.73 -8.43
N LEU A 385 4.69 -5.79 -8.88
CA LEU A 385 3.47 -6.07 -9.63
C LEU A 385 3.78 -6.73 -10.99
N LEU A 386 4.70 -6.18 -11.78
CA LEU A 386 5.09 -6.78 -13.07
C LEU A 386 5.64 -8.21 -12.91
N SER A 387 6.48 -8.43 -11.90
CA SER A 387 6.98 -9.76 -11.56
C SER A 387 5.83 -10.73 -11.24
N LYS A 388 4.88 -10.29 -10.41
CA LYS A 388 3.71 -11.08 -10.04
C LYS A 388 2.83 -11.41 -11.25
N ILE A 389 2.60 -10.45 -12.16
CA ILE A 389 1.84 -10.67 -13.41
C ILE A 389 2.48 -11.78 -14.25
N ASN A 390 3.80 -11.72 -14.45
CA ASN A 390 4.52 -12.72 -15.23
C ASN A 390 4.44 -14.11 -14.59
N LEU A 391 4.69 -14.21 -13.29
CA LEU A 391 4.63 -15.47 -12.55
C LEU A 391 3.24 -16.11 -12.61
N GLU A 392 2.17 -15.33 -12.44
CA GLU A 392 0.80 -15.85 -12.52
C GLU A 392 0.44 -16.31 -13.92
N ARG A 393 0.80 -15.53 -14.95
CA ARG A 393 0.57 -15.90 -16.35
C ARG A 393 1.29 -17.20 -16.73
N GLU A 394 2.55 -17.35 -16.33
CA GLU A 394 3.31 -18.58 -16.57
C GLU A 394 2.71 -19.78 -15.84
N ALA A 395 2.32 -19.60 -14.57
CA ALA A 395 1.68 -20.65 -13.78
C ALA A 395 0.35 -21.11 -14.39
N GLU A 396 -0.50 -20.17 -14.82
CA GLU A 396 -1.77 -20.49 -15.49
C GLU A 396 -1.56 -21.17 -16.84
N ASN A 397 -0.63 -20.67 -17.67
CA ASN A 397 -0.33 -21.29 -18.96
C ASN A 397 0.19 -22.72 -18.81
N LYS A 398 1.07 -22.96 -17.83
CA LYS A 398 1.57 -24.29 -17.52
C LYS A 398 0.43 -25.22 -17.09
N LYS A 399 -0.39 -24.77 -16.13
CA LYS A 399 -1.55 -25.53 -15.64
C LYS A 399 -2.55 -25.82 -16.77
N TRP A 400 -2.80 -24.85 -17.65
CA TRP A 400 -3.67 -25.02 -18.81
C TRP A 400 -3.12 -26.04 -19.81
N SER A 401 -1.81 -26.02 -20.09
CA SER A 401 -1.15 -27.01 -20.94
C SER A 401 -1.30 -28.42 -20.36
N GLU A 402 -1.04 -28.60 -19.06
CA GLU A 402 -1.19 -29.89 -18.37
C GLU A 402 -2.64 -30.41 -18.44
N ILE A 403 -3.63 -29.53 -18.22
CA ILE A 403 -5.06 -29.88 -18.34
C ILE A 403 -5.39 -30.30 -19.78
N LYS A 404 -4.88 -29.58 -20.78
CA LYS A 404 -5.11 -29.87 -22.19
C LYS A 404 -4.55 -31.25 -22.58
N ASP A 405 -3.33 -31.55 -22.14
CA ASP A 405 -2.68 -32.83 -22.42
C ASP A 405 -3.41 -34.00 -21.75
N LYS A 406 -3.76 -33.85 -20.47
CA LYS A 406 -4.60 -34.83 -19.73
C LYS A 406 -5.95 -35.04 -20.41
N SER A 407 -6.61 -33.96 -20.82
CA SER A 407 -7.90 -34.01 -21.51
C SER A 407 -7.81 -34.72 -22.87
N ALA A 408 -6.74 -34.49 -23.62
CA ALA A 408 -6.51 -35.16 -24.90
C ALA A 408 -6.26 -36.66 -24.72
N LEU A 409 -5.47 -37.06 -23.72
CA LEU A 409 -5.25 -38.46 -23.37
C LEU A 409 -6.54 -39.15 -22.92
N PHE A 410 -7.30 -38.50 -22.03
CA PHE A 410 -8.61 -38.99 -21.59
C PHE A 410 -9.57 -39.20 -22.78
N GLN A 411 -9.67 -38.22 -23.68
CA GLN A 411 -10.49 -38.34 -24.89
C GLN A 411 -10.08 -39.55 -25.76
N LYS A 412 -8.77 -39.77 -25.94
CA LYS A 412 -8.25 -40.93 -26.68
C LYS A 412 -8.66 -42.25 -26.02
N ASN A 413 -8.51 -42.35 -24.69
CA ASN A 413 -8.86 -43.55 -23.93
C ASN A 413 -10.37 -43.82 -23.97
N VAL A 414 -11.21 -42.78 -23.87
CA VAL A 414 -12.67 -42.90 -23.99
C VAL A 414 -13.07 -43.40 -25.38
N ARG A 415 -12.46 -42.89 -26.46
CA ARG A 415 -12.74 -43.37 -27.83
C ARG A 415 -12.39 -44.86 -27.98
N ARG A 416 -11.21 -45.27 -27.50
CA ARG A 416 -10.80 -46.68 -27.50
C ARG A 416 -11.71 -47.57 -26.67
N TYR A 417 -12.18 -47.07 -25.53
CA TYR A 417 -13.19 -47.75 -24.71
C TYR A 417 -14.47 -47.98 -25.51
N VAL A 418 -15.00 -46.95 -26.17
CA VAL A 418 -16.24 -47.03 -26.98
C VAL A 418 -16.08 -48.00 -28.16
N ASP A 419 -14.97 -47.94 -28.88
CA ASP A 419 -14.69 -48.87 -30.00
C ASP A 419 -14.70 -50.32 -29.52
N ASN A 420 -14.08 -50.60 -28.37
CA ASN A 420 -14.04 -51.93 -27.77
C ASN A 420 -15.37 -52.35 -27.11
N TYR A 421 -16.20 -51.38 -26.73
CA TYR A 421 -17.52 -51.62 -26.15
C TYR A 421 -18.51 -52.18 -27.18
N TYR A 422 -18.46 -51.70 -28.44
CA TYR A 422 -19.41 -52.13 -29.48
C TYR A 422 -18.89 -53.23 -30.42
N ASN A 423 -17.58 -53.40 -30.55
CA ASN A 423 -17.02 -54.48 -31.39
C ASN A 423 -17.27 -55.86 -30.77
N GLU A 424 -18.18 -56.63 -31.36
CA GLU A 424 -18.56 -57.97 -30.88
C GLU A 424 -17.37 -58.93 -30.87
N GLU A 425 -17.25 -59.69 -29.79
CA GLU A 425 -16.21 -60.70 -29.62
C GLU A 425 -16.79 -61.96 -29.00
N LYS A 426 -16.40 -63.13 -29.51
CA LYS A 426 -16.88 -64.42 -29.00
C LYS A 426 -15.94 -64.89 -27.88
N LYS A 427 -16.52 -65.35 -26.77
CA LYS A 427 -15.78 -65.85 -25.60
C LYS A 427 -14.95 -64.76 -24.89
N VAL A 428 -15.53 -63.57 -24.72
CA VAL A 428 -14.95 -62.42 -24.00
C VAL A 428 -14.30 -62.80 -22.67
N GLU A 429 -14.93 -63.68 -21.90
CA GLU A 429 -14.45 -64.11 -20.59
C GLU A 429 -13.02 -64.69 -20.65
N LYS A 430 -12.68 -65.40 -21.73
CA LYS A 430 -11.34 -65.96 -21.93
C LYS A 430 -10.28 -64.90 -22.21
N LEU A 431 -10.66 -63.78 -22.80
CA LEU A 431 -9.73 -62.69 -23.14
C LEU A 431 -9.24 -61.92 -21.92
N PHE A 432 -10.04 -61.91 -20.84
CA PHE A 432 -9.69 -61.22 -19.61
C PHE A 432 -9.28 -62.18 -18.49
N SER A 433 -9.69 -63.46 -18.55
CA SER A 433 -9.33 -64.45 -17.52
C SER A 433 -7.86 -64.85 -17.55
N GLY A 434 -7.36 -65.28 -16.39
CA GLY A 434 -6.03 -65.86 -16.23
C GLY A 434 -5.00 -64.85 -15.76
N ASN A 435 -3.74 -65.17 -16.01
CA ASN A 435 -2.63 -64.41 -15.44
C ASN A 435 -2.37 -63.14 -16.23
N TRP A 436 -2.16 -62.06 -15.49
CA TRP A 436 -1.75 -60.75 -15.97
C TRP A 436 -0.59 -60.28 -15.10
N PHE A 437 0.18 -59.33 -15.63
CA PHE A 437 1.33 -58.77 -14.96
C PHE A 437 1.18 -57.27 -14.88
N THR A 438 1.47 -56.70 -13.74
CA THR A 438 1.63 -55.26 -13.59
C THR A 438 2.95 -54.80 -14.25
N LYS A 439 3.18 -53.49 -14.31
CA LYS A 439 4.40 -52.93 -14.91
C LYS A 439 5.69 -53.39 -14.21
N ASP A 440 5.64 -53.60 -12.89
CA ASP A 440 6.71 -54.13 -12.05
C ASP A 440 6.87 -55.66 -12.12
N GLY A 441 6.07 -56.34 -12.96
CA GLY A 441 6.16 -57.78 -13.17
C GLY A 441 5.46 -58.60 -12.09
N LYS A 442 4.67 -57.98 -11.20
CA LYS A 442 3.84 -58.71 -10.24
C LYS A 442 2.74 -59.44 -11.00
N GLU A 443 2.72 -60.77 -10.86
CA GLU A 443 1.65 -61.60 -11.38
C GLU A 443 0.37 -61.40 -10.56
N ILE A 444 -0.73 -61.19 -11.27
CA ILE A 444 -2.09 -61.07 -10.75
C ILE A 444 -2.99 -62.02 -11.54
N SER A 445 -3.97 -62.61 -10.85
CA SER A 445 -4.92 -63.52 -11.49
C SER A 445 -6.28 -62.84 -11.63
N ALA A 446 -6.74 -62.69 -12.87
CA ALA A 446 -8.05 -62.15 -13.15
C ALA A 446 -9.08 -63.27 -13.28
N ASN A 447 -10.10 -63.23 -12.42
CA ASN A 447 -11.23 -64.18 -12.46
C ASN A 447 -12.42 -63.50 -13.12
N VAL A 448 -12.94 -64.11 -14.19
CA VAL A 448 -14.12 -63.62 -14.90
C VAL A 448 -15.21 -64.68 -14.88
N ASN A 449 -16.38 -64.34 -14.37
CA ASN A 449 -17.55 -65.23 -14.34
C ASN A 449 -18.81 -64.46 -14.74
N GLN A 450 -19.53 -64.92 -15.76
CA GLN A 450 -20.75 -64.28 -16.27
C GLN A 450 -20.54 -62.77 -16.51
N ASN A 451 -19.46 -62.41 -17.20
CA ASN A 451 -19.00 -61.04 -17.44
C ASN A 451 -18.60 -60.21 -16.21
N ASN A 452 -18.69 -60.72 -14.99
CA ASN A 452 -18.19 -60.03 -13.80
C ASN A 452 -16.69 -60.29 -13.63
N ILE A 453 -15.92 -59.24 -13.46
CA ILE A 453 -14.48 -59.29 -13.15
C ILE A 453 -14.31 -59.18 -11.64
N ASN A 454 -13.43 -60.02 -11.10
CA ASN A 454 -12.87 -59.83 -9.77
C ASN A 454 -11.35 -60.12 -9.81
N ILE A 455 -10.56 -59.14 -9.41
CA ILE A 455 -9.10 -59.26 -9.27
C ILE A 455 -8.73 -58.75 -7.89
N LYS A 456 -7.88 -59.50 -7.22
CA LYS A 456 -7.39 -59.15 -5.90
C LYS A 456 -5.92 -59.50 -5.78
N TRP A 457 -5.11 -58.56 -5.30
CA TRP A 457 -3.72 -58.82 -4.98
C TRP A 457 -3.23 -57.89 -3.88
N THR A 458 -2.04 -58.16 -3.36
CA THR A 458 -1.35 -57.30 -2.40
C THR A 458 0.00 -56.86 -2.95
N TYR A 459 0.41 -55.66 -2.57
CA TYR A 459 1.75 -55.13 -2.83
C TYR A 459 2.27 -54.37 -1.61
N THR A 460 3.58 -54.20 -1.54
CA THR A 460 4.25 -53.58 -0.40
C THR A 460 4.71 -52.17 -0.78
N VAL A 461 4.43 -51.20 0.10
CA VAL A 461 4.80 -49.79 -0.08
C VAL A 461 5.77 -49.37 1.01
N GLY A 462 6.85 -48.69 0.63
CA GLY A 462 7.86 -48.14 1.54
C GLY A 462 9.06 -49.07 1.74
N VAL A 463 10.26 -48.49 1.73
CA VAL A 463 11.54 -49.23 1.85
C VAL A 463 11.93 -49.45 3.31
N LEU A 464 11.77 -48.42 4.15
CA LEU A 464 12.19 -48.45 5.56
C LEU A 464 11.14 -49.07 6.50
N ASN A 465 9.85 -48.92 6.16
CA ASN A 465 8.72 -49.48 6.90
C ASN A 465 7.71 -50.05 5.89
N PRO A 466 7.93 -51.29 5.39
CA PRO A 466 7.07 -51.89 4.38
C PRO A 466 5.65 -52.06 4.92
N LYS A 467 4.68 -51.43 4.25
CA LYS A 467 3.25 -51.58 4.52
C LYS A 467 2.61 -52.39 3.41
N GLU A 468 1.82 -53.38 3.75
CA GLU A 468 1.04 -54.12 2.76
C GLU A 468 -0.24 -53.35 2.41
N VAL A 469 -0.52 -53.25 1.12
CA VAL A 469 -1.73 -52.65 0.57
C VAL A 469 -2.44 -53.69 -0.27
N GLU A 470 -3.70 -53.94 0.06
CA GLU A 470 -4.61 -54.76 -0.72
C GLU A 470 -5.22 -53.93 -1.85
N VAL A 471 -5.24 -54.50 -3.05
CA VAL A 471 -5.93 -53.94 -4.22
C VAL A 471 -7.08 -54.86 -4.59
N ASN A 472 -8.24 -54.25 -4.81
CA ASN A 472 -9.43 -54.93 -5.31
C ASN A 472 -9.90 -54.22 -6.58
N ILE A 473 -10.11 -55.01 -7.63
CA ILE A 473 -10.74 -54.57 -8.89
C ILE A 473 -12.00 -55.41 -9.06
N SER A 474 -13.14 -54.74 -9.14
CA SER A 474 -14.40 -55.38 -9.51
C SER A 474 -15.02 -54.65 -10.70
N GLY A 475 -15.84 -55.34 -11.50
CA GLY A 475 -16.49 -54.66 -12.60
C GLY A 475 -17.26 -55.56 -13.54
N ILE A 476 -17.81 -54.95 -14.58
CA ILE A 476 -18.70 -55.61 -15.55
C ILE A 476 -18.12 -55.43 -16.95
N LEU A 477 -17.89 -56.55 -17.63
CA LEU A 477 -17.44 -56.64 -19.02
C LEU A 477 -18.57 -56.40 -20.01
N LYS A 478 -18.20 -55.75 -21.10
CA LYS A 478 -18.94 -55.71 -22.35
C LYS A 478 -17.94 -55.76 -23.50
N ASN A 479 -18.00 -56.85 -24.28
CA ASN A 479 -17.05 -57.09 -25.37
C ASN A 479 -15.60 -56.93 -24.88
N LYS A 480 -14.77 -56.14 -25.56
CA LYS A 480 -13.35 -55.93 -25.20
C LYS A 480 -13.15 -54.77 -24.22
N SER A 481 -14.18 -54.41 -23.46
CA SER A 481 -14.17 -53.30 -22.50
C SER A 481 -14.83 -53.66 -21.17
N ALA A 482 -14.57 -52.90 -20.12
CA ALA A 482 -15.30 -53.00 -18.85
C ALA A 482 -15.46 -51.67 -18.13
N LYS A 483 -16.56 -51.56 -17.38
CA LYS A 483 -16.69 -50.59 -16.28
C LYS A 483 -16.12 -51.23 -15.03
N ILE A 484 -15.20 -50.53 -14.38
CA ILE A 484 -14.38 -51.07 -13.31
C ILE A 484 -14.48 -50.16 -12.09
N HIS A 485 -14.55 -50.76 -10.93
CA HIS A 485 -14.34 -50.12 -9.64
C HIS A 485 -13.00 -50.58 -9.08
N TYR A 486 -12.09 -49.62 -8.89
CA TYR A 486 -10.75 -49.85 -8.34
C TYR A 486 -10.70 -49.36 -6.90
N LYS A 487 -10.18 -50.19 -5.99
CA LYS A 487 -10.10 -49.87 -4.57
C LYS A 487 -8.81 -50.36 -3.94
N THR A 488 -8.15 -49.51 -3.15
CA THR A 488 -7.01 -49.88 -2.31
C THR A 488 -7.35 -49.82 -0.83
N LYS A 489 -6.81 -50.75 -0.06
CA LYS A 489 -6.97 -50.81 1.39
C LYS A 489 -5.63 -51.18 2.05
N PRO A 490 -5.05 -50.30 2.90
CA PRO A 490 -3.89 -50.67 3.71
C PRO A 490 -4.22 -51.81 4.67
N LEU A 491 -3.29 -52.76 4.83
CA LEU A 491 -3.36 -53.87 5.78
C LEU A 491 -2.41 -53.57 6.96
N GLY A 492 -2.95 -53.44 8.18
CA GLY A 492 -2.17 -53.16 9.41
C GLY A 492 -2.77 -52.08 10.33
N LEU A 493 -2.30 -52.00 11.58
CA LEU A 493 -2.85 -51.12 12.62
C LEU A 493 -2.70 -49.62 12.29
N GLN A 494 -3.74 -48.89 12.69
CA GLN A 494 -4.00 -47.48 12.43
C GLN A 494 -2.96 -46.52 13.03
N TYR A 495 -2.62 -45.49 12.24
CA TYR A 495 -1.94 -44.23 12.55
C TYR A 495 -0.40 -44.21 12.71
N ALA A 496 0.25 -43.75 11.64
CA ALA A 496 1.24 -42.69 11.73
C ALA A 496 1.12 -41.82 10.46
N LEU A 497 0.77 -40.55 10.64
CA LEU A 497 0.68 -39.51 9.62
C LEU A 497 2.08 -39.25 9.04
N SER A 498 2.42 -39.95 7.94
CA SER A 498 3.54 -39.54 7.10
C SER A 498 3.02 -38.70 5.93
N LEU A 499 3.71 -37.60 5.63
CA LEU A 499 3.42 -36.57 4.62
C LEU A 499 3.35 -37.06 3.15
N ALA A 500 3.32 -38.37 2.90
CA ALA A 500 3.16 -38.94 1.56
C ALA A 500 1.78 -39.60 1.43
N ASP A 501 0.95 -39.11 0.51
CA ASP A 501 -0.45 -39.50 0.26
C ASP A 501 -0.67 -40.97 -0.16
N TRP A 502 0.39 -41.77 -0.27
CA TRP A 502 0.36 -43.11 -0.87
C TRP A 502 -0.29 -44.20 -0.01
N THR A 503 -0.62 -43.90 1.26
CA THR A 503 -1.24 -44.84 2.21
C THR A 503 -2.72 -44.60 2.47
N LYS A 504 -3.37 -43.69 1.73
CA LYS A 504 -4.82 -43.50 1.86
C LYS A 504 -5.57 -44.58 1.10
N HIS A 505 -6.72 -44.95 1.64
CA HIS A 505 -7.75 -45.66 0.89
C HIS A 505 -8.07 -44.84 -0.37
N LYS A 506 -7.84 -45.44 -1.55
CA LYS A 506 -8.15 -44.83 -2.85
C LYS A 506 -9.26 -45.64 -3.48
N GLU A 507 -10.30 -44.95 -3.95
CA GLU A 507 -11.42 -45.53 -4.64
C GLU A 507 -11.65 -44.74 -5.93
N SER A 508 -11.68 -45.44 -7.07
CA SER A 508 -11.76 -44.85 -8.40
C SER A 508 -12.78 -45.60 -9.25
N GLU A 509 -13.71 -44.85 -9.84
CA GLU A 509 -14.58 -45.33 -10.90
C GLU A 509 -13.83 -45.26 -12.23
N CYS A 510 -13.61 -46.40 -12.86
CA CYS A 510 -12.73 -46.56 -14.00
C CYS A 510 -13.45 -47.13 -15.22
N LEU A 511 -12.90 -46.81 -16.39
CA LEU A 511 -13.20 -47.49 -17.64
C LEU A 511 -11.98 -48.30 -18.05
N SER A 512 -12.20 -49.38 -18.79
CA SER A 512 -11.10 -50.20 -19.26
C SER A 512 -11.36 -50.85 -20.60
N TYR A 513 -10.30 -51.14 -21.34
CA TYR A 513 -10.37 -51.80 -22.64
C TYR A 513 -9.11 -52.63 -22.92
N LEU A 514 -9.24 -53.64 -23.79
CA LEU A 514 -8.09 -54.36 -24.35
C LEU A 514 -7.55 -53.62 -25.55
N GLU A 515 -6.23 -53.44 -25.60
CA GLU A 515 -5.55 -52.95 -26.79
C GLU A 515 -5.70 -53.95 -27.96
N SER A 516 -5.46 -53.49 -29.19
CA SER A 516 -5.67 -54.30 -30.40
C SER A 516 -4.85 -55.58 -30.47
N ASP A 517 -3.73 -55.64 -29.74
CA ASP A 517 -2.86 -56.82 -29.63
C ASP A 517 -3.43 -57.91 -28.72
N LEU A 518 -4.47 -57.60 -27.93
CA LEU A 518 -5.05 -58.45 -26.88
C LEU A 518 -4.05 -58.85 -25.78
N LEU A 519 -2.88 -58.20 -25.73
CA LEU A 519 -1.82 -58.46 -24.76
C LEU A 519 -1.80 -57.42 -23.64
N THR A 520 -2.39 -56.24 -23.87
CA THR A 520 -2.43 -55.15 -22.90
C THR A 520 -3.87 -54.80 -22.52
N TRP A 521 -4.17 -54.83 -21.23
CA TRP A 521 -5.43 -54.36 -20.66
C TRP A 521 -5.19 -53.04 -19.95
N HIS A 522 -5.84 -52.00 -20.47
CA HIS A 522 -5.70 -50.65 -19.98
C HIS A 522 -6.94 -50.22 -19.19
N LEU A 523 -6.74 -49.73 -17.96
CA LEU A 523 -7.72 -49.17 -17.06
C LEU A 523 -7.36 -47.70 -16.80
N PHE A 524 -8.36 -46.81 -16.80
CA PHE A 524 -8.17 -45.38 -16.55
C PHE A 524 -9.38 -44.80 -15.81
N SER A 525 -9.17 -43.78 -14.99
CA SER A 525 -10.25 -43.13 -14.24
C SER A 525 -11.27 -42.48 -15.17
N LYS A 526 -12.55 -42.50 -14.76
CA LYS A 526 -13.62 -41.72 -15.39
C LYS A 526 -13.50 -40.22 -15.04
N ASN A 527 -12.84 -39.89 -13.93
CA ASN A 527 -12.65 -38.51 -13.49
C ASN A 527 -11.26 -38.00 -13.92
N THR A 528 -11.21 -36.88 -14.64
CA THR A 528 -9.94 -36.26 -15.07
C THR A 528 -9.14 -35.65 -13.93
N ASP A 529 -9.75 -35.41 -12.76
CA ASP A 529 -9.05 -34.97 -11.55
C ASP A 529 -8.36 -36.13 -10.81
N ASP A 530 -8.68 -37.38 -11.18
CA ASP A 530 -8.04 -38.58 -10.66
C ASP A 530 -7.09 -39.16 -11.71
N ASP A 531 -5.79 -38.97 -11.49
CA ASP A 531 -4.71 -39.43 -12.38
C ASP A 531 -4.51 -40.96 -12.37
N PHE A 532 -5.52 -41.75 -11.99
CA PHE A 532 -5.43 -43.21 -11.99
C PHE A 532 -5.39 -43.78 -13.42
N GLU A 533 -4.29 -44.47 -13.71
CA GLU A 533 -4.08 -45.29 -14.90
C GLU A 533 -3.40 -46.61 -14.48
N LEU A 534 -3.89 -47.75 -14.97
CA LEU A 534 -3.29 -49.06 -14.74
C LEU A 534 -3.25 -49.83 -16.06
N LYS A 535 -2.07 -50.34 -16.40
CA LYS A 535 -1.88 -51.27 -17.52
C LYS A 535 -1.46 -52.62 -16.99
N LEU A 536 -2.15 -53.65 -17.46
CA LEU A 536 -1.90 -55.05 -17.18
C LEU A 536 -1.46 -55.74 -18.46
N TYR A 537 -0.47 -56.62 -18.37
CA TYR A 537 0.15 -57.27 -19.52
C TYR A 537 -0.01 -58.79 -19.45
N ARG A 538 -0.19 -59.45 -20.60
CA ARG A 538 -0.29 -60.93 -20.66
C ARG A 538 1.01 -61.66 -20.38
N LYS A 539 2.14 -60.97 -20.48
CA LYS A 539 3.47 -61.46 -20.14
C LYS A 539 4.14 -60.42 -19.25
N PRO A 540 5.04 -60.82 -18.33
CA PRO A 540 5.82 -59.86 -17.56
C PRO A 540 6.54 -58.94 -18.55
N PRO A 541 6.40 -57.61 -18.42
CA PRO A 541 7.27 -56.69 -19.15
C PRO A 541 8.70 -57.09 -18.81
N ASN A 542 9.55 -57.34 -19.82
CA ASN A 542 10.93 -57.78 -19.59
C ASN A 542 11.57 -56.92 -18.48
N GLN A 543 12.04 -57.56 -17.40
CA GLN A 543 12.88 -56.91 -16.40
C GLN A 543 14.24 -56.60 -17.04
N TYR A 544 14.30 -55.57 -17.88
CA TYR A 544 15.55 -54.93 -18.25
C TYR A 544 15.77 -53.75 -17.30
N VAL A 545 16.64 -53.95 -16.33
CA VAL A 545 17.51 -52.93 -15.75
C VAL A 545 18.90 -53.34 -16.26
N THR A 546 19.64 -52.49 -16.97
CA THR A 546 20.53 -51.47 -16.42
C THR A 546 20.81 -50.30 -17.39
N GLU A 547 20.93 -49.10 -16.83
CA GLU A 547 21.84 -47.99 -17.17
C GLU A 547 22.49 -47.99 -18.58
N ASP A 548 22.04 -47.09 -19.47
CA ASP A 548 22.85 -45.98 -20.03
C ASP A 548 22.04 -45.19 -21.10
N GLU A 549 22.23 -43.85 -21.06
CA GLU A 549 21.67 -42.72 -21.84
C GLU A 549 20.52 -41.90 -21.24
#